data_AF-A0A6L7JPR1-F1
#
_entry.id   AF-A0A6L7JPR1-F1
#
_cell.length_a   1.000
_cell.length_b   1.000
_cell.length_c   1.000
_cell.angle_alpha   90.00
_cell.angle_beta   90.00
_cell.angle_gamma   90.00
#
_symmetry.space_group_name_H-M   'P 1'
#
loop_
_entity.id
_entity.type
_entity.pdbx_description
1 polymer ?
#
loop_
_entity_poly.entity_id
_entity_poly.type
_entity_poly.pdbx_seq_one_letter_code
_entity_poly.pdbx_strand_id
1 'polypeptide(L)'
;MVHWKFSDLCDTKIAILLALSAVEAALIPDGDGSSFALTQKWIHNLPKFNALETAEQERVIGRTKRDSIELQGDAMPDDSHVSRTDAEVDGVKQKILRISVPHGDFENRGLHFVAFACNLSRIQVQLERMFGVTGDALHDRLTEFSTPVSGSYWYVPTVETLHDLT
;
A
#
# COMPACT_ATOMS: atom_id res chain seq x y z
N MET A 1 1.44 -12.26 5.36
CA MET A 1 2.24 -11.01 5.42
C MET A 1 2.60 -10.60 3.99
N VAL A 2 1.87 -9.65 3.40
CA VAL A 2 2.11 -9.20 2.02
C VAL A 2 3.35 -8.31 2.02
N HIS A 3 4.44 -8.77 1.41
CA HIS A 3 5.72 -8.09 1.41
C HIS A 3 5.68 -6.92 0.41
N TRP A 4 5.98 -5.70 0.89
CA TRP A 4 6.42 -4.59 0.04
C TRP A 4 7.85 -4.89 -0.40
N LYS A 5 8.14 -4.84 -1.71
CA LYS A 5 9.53 -4.85 -2.18
C LYS A 5 9.87 -3.48 -2.75
N PHE A 6 11.10 -3.02 -2.52
CA PHE A 6 11.63 -1.82 -3.19
C PHE A 6 11.52 -1.94 -4.72
N SER A 7 11.51 -3.18 -5.23
CA SER A 7 11.22 -3.51 -6.63
C SER A 7 9.86 -3.04 -7.11
N ASP A 8 8.86 -2.84 -6.24
CA ASP A 8 7.51 -2.41 -6.67
C ASP A 8 7.51 -0.95 -7.17
N LEU A 9 8.59 -0.19 -6.91
CA LEU A 9 8.81 1.17 -7.43
C LEU A 9 9.51 1.20 -8.81
N CYS A 10 10.20 0.12 -9.22
CA CYS A 10 11.12 0.14 -10.36
C CYS A 10 11.17 -1.15 -11.22
N ASP A 11 10.56 -2.24 -10.81
CA ASP A 11 10.78 -3.57 -11.40
C ASP A 11 9.44 -4.29 -11.69
N THR A 12 9.26 -4.67 -12.95
CA THR A 12 8.02 -5.20 -13.56
C THR A 12 7.65 -6.64 -13.13
N LYS A 13 8.25 -7.18 -12.06
CA LYS A 13 8.02 -8.58 -11.66
C LYS A 13 6.80 -8.73 -10.75
N ILE A 14 5.67 -9.04 -11.39
CA ILE A 14 4.44 -9.51 -10.74
C ILE A 14 4.75 -10.78 -9.94
N ALA A 15 4.80 -10.69 -8.61
CA ALA A 15 4.88 -11.85 -7.73
C ALA A 15 3.51 -12.09 -7.09
N ILE A 16 2.63 -12.82 -7.79
CA ILE A 16 1.39 -13.36 -7.22
C ILE A 16 1.77 -14.62 -6.43
N LEU A 17 2.24 -14.44 -5.20
CA LEU A 17 2.22 -15.50 -4.18
C LEU A 17 1.20 -15.07 -3.13
N LEU A 18 -0.07 -15.45 -3.33
CA LEU A 18 -1.14 -15.15 -2.39
C LEU A 18 -1.03 -16.10 -1.19
N ALA A 19 -0.55 -15.59 -0.06
CA ALA A 19 -0.66 -16.30 1.22
C ALA A 19 -2.13 -16.35 1.64
N LEU A 20 -2.59 -17.46 2.23
CA LEU A 20 -3.98 -17.63 2.71
C LEU A 20 -4.45 -16.47 3.60
N SER A 21 -3.60 -16.04 4.53
CA SER A 21 -3.83 -14.87 5.39
C SER A 21 -4.08 -13.54 4.63
N ALA A 22 -3.59 -13.41 3.41
CA ALA A 22 -3.83 -12.23 2.58
C ALA A 22 -5.24 -12.26 1.96
N VAL A 23 -5.76 -13.44 1.65
CA VAL A 23 -7.13 -13.63 1.16
C VAL A 23 -8.13 -13.35 2.28
N GLU A 24 -7.89 -13.85 3.49
CA GLU A 24 -8.76 -13.57 4.66
C GLU A 24 -8.86 -12.07 4.98
N ALA A 25 -7.77 -11.32 4.80
CA ALA A 25 -7.77 -9.88 5.01
C ALA A 25 -8.61 -9.12 3.96
N ALA A 26 -8.92 -9.75 2.82
CA ALA A 26 -9.64 -9.14 1.71
C ALA A 26 -11.15 -9.46 1.71
N LEU A 27 -11.57 -10.63 2.19
CA LEU A 27 -12.96 -11.09 2.09
C LEU A 27 -13.80 -10.63 3.29
N ILE A 28 -14.99 -10.08 3.04
CA ILE A 28 -15.92 -9.66 4.09
C ILE A 28 -16.32 -10.89 4.93
N PRO A 29 -16.13 -10.88 6.28
CA PRO A 29 -16.46 -12.01 7.13
C PRO A 29 -17.97 -12.27 7.15
N ASP A 30 -18.36 -13.54 7.20
CA ASP A 30 -19.76 -13.99 7.13
C ASP A 30 -20.52 -13.50 5.87
N GLY A 31 -19.79 -12.98 4.89
CA GLY A 31 -20.29 -12.55 3.59
C GLY A 31 -20.32 -13.68 2.57
N ASP A 32 -20.76 -13.34 1.35
CA ASP A 32 -20.84 -14.25 0.20
C ASP A 32 -19.48 -14.55 -0.45
N GLY A 33 -18.42 -13.84 -0.05
CA GLY A 33 -17.12 -13.84 -0.74
C GLY A 33 -16.80 -12.51 -1.42
N SER A 34 -17.61 -11.47 -1.19
CA SER A 34 -17.35 -10.11 -1.64
C SER A 34 -16.22 -9.40 -0.88
N SER A 35 -15.78 -8.27 -1.43
CA SER A 35 -14.67 -7.46 -0.90
C SER A 35 -14.90 -5.97 -1.14
N PHE A 36 -14.18 -5.12 -0.40
CA PHE A 36 -14.00 -3.72 -0.76
C PHE A 36 -12.65 -3.53 -1.43
N ALA A 37 -12.58 -2.66 -2.44
CA ALA A 37 -11.32 -2.29 -3.07
C ALA A 37 -11.07 -0.78 -3.06
N LEU A 38 -9.79 -0.42 -3.00
CA LEU A 38 -9.30 0.93 -3.27
C LEU A 38 -8.35 0.86 -4.46
N THR A 39 -8.61 1.70 -5.46
CA THR A 39 -7.68 1.96 -6.56
C THR A 39 -7.18 3.39 -6.48
N GLN A 40 -5.87 3.62 -6.60
CA GLN A 40 -5.29 4.96 -6.71
C GLN A 40 -4.21 4.99 -7.79
N LYS A 41 -4.14 6.10 -8.54
CA LYS A 41 -3.02 6.37 -9.44
C LYS A 41 -2.04 7.30 -8.74
N TRP A 42 -0.80 6.87 -8.62
CA TRP A 42 0.29 7.67 -8.07
C TRP A 42 1.29 8.05 -9.16
N ILE A 43 1.83 9.26 -9.10
CA ILE A 43 2.93 9.74 -9.96
C ILE A 43 4.15 9.98 -9.09
N HIS A 44 5.30 9.41 -9.46
CA HIS A 44 6.54 9.50 -8.71
C HIS A 44 7.45 10.61 -9.25
N ASN A 45 8.03 11.39 -8.34
CA ASN A 45 9.18 12.24 -8.60
C ASN A 45 10.48 11.44 -8.39
N LEU A 46 10.76 10.52 -9.32
CA LEU A 46 11.95 9.68 -9.27
C LEU A 46 13.27 10.46 -9.24
N PRO A 47 13.44 11.59 -9.97
CA PRO A 47 14.66 12.40 -9.83
C PRO A 47 14.89 12.89 -8.41
N LYS A 48 13.85 13.42 -7.73
CA LYS A 48 13.95 13.87 -6.35
C LYS A 48 14.28 12.72 -5.39
N PHE A 49 13.66 11.56 -5.57
CA PHE A 49 13.91 10.39 -4.73
C PHE A 49 15.32 9.82 -4.93
N ASN A 50 15.77 9.72 -6.18
CA ASN A 50 17.09 9.17 -6.52
C ASN A 50 18.25 10.11 -6.17
N ALA A 51 17.98 11.39 -5.90
CA ALA A 51 18.97 12.32 -5.37
C ALA A 51 19.31 12.06 -3.88
N LEU A 52 18.49 11.29 -3.18
CA LEU A 52 18.79 10.86 -1.81
C LEU A 52 19.86 9.77 -1.81
N GLU A 53 20.72 9.78 -0.79
CA GLU A 53 21.59 8.65 -0.49
C GLU A 53 20.79 7.38 -0.21
N THR A 54 21.36 6.21 -0.50
CA THR A 54 20.62 4.93 -0.38
C THR A 54 20.08 4.72 1.04
N ALA A 55 20.87 5.03 2.07
CA ALA A 55 20.43 4.89 3.46
C ALA A 55 19.18 5.75 3.77
N GLU A 56 19.07 6.92 3.14
CA GLU A 56 17.91 7.80 3.34
C GLU A 56 16.69 7.30 2.56
N GLN A 57 16.88 6.76 1.35
CA GLN A 57 15.80 6.07 0.62
C GLN A 57 15.24 4.89 1.42
N GLU A 58 16.12 4.11 2.06
CA GLU A 58 15.72 3.00 2.92
C GLU A 58 14.93 3.48 4.14
N ARG A 59 15.32 4.62 4.73
CA ARG A 59 14.58 5.25 5.85
C ARG A 59 13.22 5.81 5.43
N VAL A 60 13.09 6.38 4.24
CA VAL A 60 11.79 6.81 3.68
C VAL A 60 10.85 5.62 3.50
N ILE A 61 11.36 4.48 3.03
CA ILE A 61 10.54 3.29 2.78
C ILE A 61 10.32 2.45 4.05
N GLY A 62 11.31 2.35 4.93
CA GLY A 62 11.33 1.42 6.07
C GLY A 62 11.89 0.02 5.74
N ARG A 63 12.58 -0.15 4.60
CA ARG A 63 13.21 -1.42 4.20
C ARG A 63 14.52 -1.18 3.46
N THR A 64 15.45 -2.14 3.54
CA THR A 64 16.68 -2.12 2.75
C THR A 64 16.38 -2.23 1.26
N LYS A 65 17.12 -1.50 0.43
CA LYS A 65 16.84 -1.36 -1.00
C LYS A 65 17.11 -2.63 -1.77
N ARG A 66 18.24 -3.29 -1.47
CA ARG A 66 18.71 -4.47 -2.20
C ARG A 66 17.90 -5.72 -1.85
N ASP A 67 17.77 -5.98 -0.56
CA ASP A 67 17.25 -7.26 -0.06
C ASP A 67 15.82 -7.15 0.46
N SER A 68 15.25 -5.95 0.49
CA SER A 68 13.93 -5.67 1.06
C SER A 68 13.79 -6.21 2.49
N ILE A 69 14.81 -6.02 3.32
CA ILE A 69 14.78 -6.40 4.74
C ILE A 69 14.13 -5.24 5.51
N GLU A 70 13.15 -5.54 6.34
CA GLU A 70 12.49 -4.53 7.17
C GLU A 70 13.47 -3.92 8.17
N LEU A 71 13.52 -2.59 8.26
CA LEU A 71 14.34 -1.90 9.26
C LEU A 71 13.76 -2.16 10.66
N GLN A 72 14.59 -2.09 11.70
CA GLN A 72 14.18 -2.41 13.07
C GLN A 72 14.82 -1.43 14.06
N GLY A 73 14.17 -1.25 15.22
CA GLY A 73 14.63 -0.34 16.28
C GLY A 73 14.88 1.08 15.76
N ASP A 74 15.97 1.70 16.20
CA ASP A 74 16.35 3.08 15.84
C ASP A 74 16.56 3.31 14.34
N ALA A 75 16.73 2.23 13.56
CA ALA A 75 16.87 2.32 12.11
C ALA A 75 15.51 2.53 11.40
N MET A 76 14.38 2.26 12.04
CA MET A 76 13.02 2.40 11.48
C MET A 76 12.40 3.73 11.95
N PRO A 77 12.32 4.76 11.09
CA PRO A 77 11.65 6.01 11.44
C PRO A 77 10.14 5.81 11.60
N ASP A 78 9.52 6.57 12.50
CA ASP A 78 8.06 6.56 12.71
C ASP A 78 7.28 7.14 11.51
N ASP A 79 7.95 7.91 10.67
CA ASP A 79 7.43 8.55 9.44
C ASP A 79 7.76 7.77 8.15
N SER A 80 8.41 6.60 8.27
CA SER A 80 8.65 5.73 7.12
C SER A 80 7.36 5.12 6.58
N HIS A 81 7.34 4.79 5.28
CA HIS A 81 6.16 4.19 4.65
C HIS A 81 5.68 2.92 5.37
N VAL A 82 6.61 2.03 5.78
CA VAL A 82 6.26 0.84 6.56
C VAL A 82 5.64 1.21 7.91
N SER A 83 6.24 2.13 8.67
CA SER A 83 5.68 2.57 9.97
C SER A 83 4.30 3.21 9.84
N ARG A 84 4.04 3.94 8.75
CA ARG A 84 2.73 4.56 8.51
C ARG A 84 1.68 3.54 8.07
N THR A 85 2.06 2.51 7.31
CA THR A 85 1.12 1.55 6.71
C THR A 85 0.95 0.23 7.47
N ASP A 86 1.90 -0.20 8.30
CA ASP A 86 1.69 -1.34 9.23
C ASP A 86 0.87 -0.90 10.45
N ALA A 87 -0.38 -0.52 10.18
CA ALA A 87 -1.30 0.01 11.17
C ALA A 87 -1.91 -1.09 12.04
N GLU A 88 -2.09 -0.75 13.31
CA GLU A 88 -2.78 -1.56 14.31
C GLU A 88 -3.81 -0.69 15.02
N VAL A 89 -4.99 -1.24 15.27
CA VAL A 89 -6.09 -0.60 16.02
C VAL A 89 -6.57 -1.61 17.05
N ASP A 90 -6.56 -1.24 18.33
CA ASP A 90 -6.97 -2.08 19.45
C ASP A 90 -6.31 -3.47 19.48
N GLY A 91 -5.01 -3.55 19.17
CA GLY A 91 -4.28 -4.82 19.13
C GLY A 91 -4.47 -5.62 17.83
N VAL A 92 -5.29 -5.14 16.90
CA VAL A 92 -5.64 -5.85 15.65
C VAL A 92 -4.92 -5.22 14.47
N LYS A 93 -4.13 -6.04 13.76
CA LYS A 93 -3.44 -5.60 12.54
C LYS A 93 -4.43 -5.29 11.42
N GLN A 94 -4.31 -4.11 10.84
CA GLN A 94 -5.18 -3.60 9.80
C GLN A 94 -4.69 -4.03 8.41
N LYS A 95 -4.49 -5.34 8.23
CA LYS A 95 -3.96 -5.92 6.99
C LYS A 95 -4.93 -5.73 5.82
N ILE A 96 -4.34 -5.56 4.64
CA ILE A 96 -5.00 -5.46 3.34
C ILE A 96 -4.25 -6.35 2.33
N LEU A 97 -4.95 -6.84 1.32
CA LEU A 97 -4.33 -7.49 0.16
C LEU A 97 -3.97 -6.43 -0.85
N ARG A 98 -2.76 -6.46 -1.40
CA ARG A 98 -2.31 -5.52 -2.44
C ARG A 98 -1.87 -6.27 -3.67
N ILE A 99 -2.34 -5.80 -4.82
CA ILE A 99 -1.95 -6.30 -6.15
C ILE A 99 -1.52 -5.15 -7.06
N SER A 100 -0.93 -4.12 -6.45
CA SER A 100 -0.47 -2.92 -7.11
C SER A 100 0.56 -3.23 -8.20
N VAL A 101 0.56 -2.44 -9.27
CA VAL A 101 1.48 -2.59 -10.39
C VAL A 101 2.10 -1.25 -10.78
N PRO A 102 3.36 -1.23 -11.26
CA PRO A 102 3.95 -0.02 -11.81
C PRO A 102 3.21 0.39 -13.09
N HIS A 103 3.15 1.69 -13.36
CA HIS A 103 2.68 2.24 -14.64
C HIS A 103 3.59 3.37 -15.08
N GLY A 104 3.57 3.66 -16.37
CA GLY A 104 4.14 4.90 -16.86
C GLY A 104 4.22 5.02 -18.36
N ASP A 105 4.49 6.24 -18.79
CA ASP A 105 4.85 6.66 -20.13
C ASP A 105 6.18 7.45 -20.08
N PHE A 106 6.46 8.25 -21.10
CA PHE A 106 7.67 9.07 -21.16
C PHE A 106 7.67 10.22 -20.15
N GLU A 107 6.51 10.75 -19.77
CA GLU A 107 6.35 11.92 -18.90
C GLU A 107 6.06 11.51 -17.46
N ASN A 108 5.26 10.47 -17.25
CA ASN A 108 4.75 10.07 -15.95
C ASN A 108 5.12 8.62 -15.66
N ARG A 109 5.72 8.38 -14.50
CA ARG A 109 6.00 7.03 -13.99
C ARG A 109 5.48 6.93 -12.57
N GLY A 110 4.97 5.78 -12.18
CA GLY A 110 4.27 5.67 -10.92
C GLY A 110 3.77 4.28 -10.57
N LEU A 111 2.82 4.25 -9.63
CA LEU A 111 2.17 3.04 -9.14
C LEU A 111 0.65 3.15 -9.30
N HIS A 112 0.05 2.13 -9.90
CA HIS A 112 -1.37 1.87 -9.75
C HIS A 112 -1.55 1.06 -8.48
N PHE A 113 -1.89 1.75 -7.40
CA PHE A 113 -2.19 1.11 -6.15
C PHE A 113 -3.55 0.42 -6.25
N VAL A 114 -3.58 -0.87 -5.97
CA VAL A 114 -4.81 -1.66 -5.92
C VAL A 114 -4.77 -2.48 -4.65
N ALA A 115 -5.74 -2.24 -3.77
CA ALA A 115 -5.88 -2.96 -2.53
C ALA A 115 -7.29 -3.48 -2.33
N PHE A 116 -7.39 -4.62 -1.65
CA PHE A 116 -8.62 -5.25 -1.22
C PHE A 116 -8.63 -5.39 0.29
N ALA A 117 -9.80 -5.22 0.90
CA ALA A 117 -9.98 -5.33 2.33
C ALA A 117 -11.38 -5.83 2.67
N CYS A 118 -11.46 -6.57 3.76
CA CYS A 118 -12.73 -7.04 4.32
C CYS A 118 -13.56 -5.92 4.98
N ASN A 119 -12.95 -4.75 5.22
CA ASN A 119 -13.61 -3.54 5.70
C ASN A 119 -12.80 -2.31 5.22
N LEU A 120 -13.51 -1.26 4.77
CA LEU A 120 -12.92 0.02 4.37
C LEU A 120 -12.07 0.68 5.46
N SER A 121 -12.41 0.49 6.74
CA SER A 121 -11.67 1.08 7.86
C SER A 121 -10.19 0.66 7.89
N ARG A 122 -9.88 -0.57 7.44
CA ARG A 122 -8.49 -1.10 7.35
C ARG A 122 -7.64 -0.31 6.36
N ILE A 123 -8.26 0.19 5.30
CA ILE A 123 -7.61 1.05 4.29
C ILE A 123 -7.57 2.49 4.80
N GLN A 124 -8.68 2.98 5.35
CA GLN A 124 -8.82 4.36 5.80
C GLN A 124 -7.78 4.74 6.85
N VAL A 125 -7.57 3.89 7.87
CA VAL A 125 -6.57 4.17 8.91
C VAL A 125 -5.14 4.29 8.36
N GLN A 126 -4.79 3.52 7.32
CA GLN A 126 -3.49 3.65 6.66
C GLN A 126 -3.37 4.97 5.92
N LEU A 127 -4.41 5.38 5.17
CA LEU A 127 -4.43 6.67 4.47
C LEU A 127 -4.36 7.84 5.46
N GLU A 128 -5.12 7.78 6.55
CA GLU A 128 -5.12 8.81 7.58
C GLU A 128 -3.74 9.01 8.20
N ARG A 129 -3.05 7.90 8.50
CA ARG A 129 -1.67 7.91 8.99
C ARG A 129 -0.71 8.44 7.92
N MET A 130 -0.88 8.06 6.66
CA MET A 130 -0.02 8.51 5.56
C MET A 130 -0.12 10.02 5.32
N PHE A 131 -1.32 10.60 5.38
CA PHE A 131 -1.56 12.02 5.11
C PHE A 131 -1.51 12.90 6.37
N GLY A 132 -1.13 12.34 7.52
CA GLY A 132 -0.90 13.08 8.75
C GLY A 132 -2.14 13.70 9.38
N VAL A 133 -3.31 13.08 9.18
CA VAL A 133 -4.57 13.52 9.79
C VAL A 133 -4.86 12.82 11.13
N THR A 134 -3.90 12.04 11.64
CA THR A 134 -4.00 11.29 12.91
C THR A 134 -3.64 12.09 14.16
N GLY A 135 -3.18 13.34 14.03
CA GLY A 135 -2.87 14.21 15.17
C GLY A 135 -1.53 13.94 15.87
N ASP A 136 -0.74 12.99 15.38
CA ASP A 136 0.61 12.64 15.85
C ASP A 136 1.72 13.52 15.22
N ALA A 137 1.34 14.50 14.40
CA ALA A 137 2.24 15.40 13.66
C ALA A 137 3.21 14.69 12.69
N LEU A 138 2.91 13.44 12.32
CA LEU A 138 3.68 12.64 11.37
C LEU A 138 2.88 12.41 10.09
N HIS A 139 3.55 12.49 8.94
CA HIS A 139 3.02 12.01 7.66
C HIS A 139 3.98 10.97 7.08
N ASP A 140 3.51 10.22 6.09
CA ASP A 140 4.35 9.28 5.35
C ASP A 140 5.30 10.02 4.42
N ARG A 141 6.61 9.90 4.68
CA ARG A 141 7.64 10.57 3.89
C ARG A 141 7.66 10.14 2.42
N LEU A 142 7.10 8.99 2.05
CA LEU A 142 6.95 8.61 0.65
C LEU A 142 6.11 9.63 -0.14
N THR A 143 5.17 10.31 0.52
CA THR A 143 4.31 11.34 -0.10
C THR A 143 5.10 12.59 -0.53
N GLU A 144 6.33 12.78 -0.05
CA GLU A 144 7.22 13.83 -0.52
C GLU A 144 7.79 13.56 -1.92
N PHE A 145 7.73 12.31 -2.36
CA PHE A 145 8.30 11.82 -3.63
C PHE A 145 7.25 11.17 -4.54
N SER A 146 6.01 11.07 -4.10
CA SER A 146 4.93 10.42 -4.82
C SER A 146 3.62 11.13 -4.55
N THR A 147 2.88 11.48 -5.60
CA THR A 147 1.63 12.22 -5.50
C THR A 147 0.46 11.36 -6.02
N PRO A 148 -0.60 11.17 -5.23
CA PRO A 148 -1.82 10.54 -5.73
C PRO A 148 -2.56 11.53 -6.63
N VAL A 149 -2.90 11.12 -7.85
CA VAL A 149 -3.64 11.96 -8.82
C VAL A 149 -5.06 11.48 -9.07
N SER A 150 -5.41 10.28 -8.59
CA SER A 150 -6.78 9.79 -8.55
C SER A 150 -6.96 8.75 -7.45
N GLY A 151 -8.21 8.56 -7.01
CA GLY A 151 -8.59 7.54 -6.04
C GLY A 151 -10.06 7.17 -6.19
N SER A 152 -10.39 5.89 -6.00
CA SER A 152 -11.77 5.40 -6.05
C SER A 152 -11.95 4.19 -5.13
N TYR A 153 -13.04 4.19 -4.37
CA TYR A 153 -13.49 3.03 -3.62
C TYR A 153 -14.49 2.23 -4.44
N TRP A 154 -14.43 0.91 -4.28
CA TRP A 154 -15.28 -0.04 -4.99
C TRP A 154 -15.84 -1.07 -4.03
N TYR A 155 -17.05 -1.53 -4.32
CA TYR A 155 -17.55 -2.80 -3.83
C TYR A 155 -17.34 -3.85 -4.91
N VAL A 156 -16.78 -5.00 -4.52
CA VAL A 156 -16.44 -6.11 -5.41
C VAL A 156 -17.34 -7.29 -5.05
N PRO A 157 -18.46 -7.49 -5.78
CA PRO A 157 -19.38 -8.58 -5.51
C PRO A 157 -18.77 -9.92 -5.90
N THR A 158 -19.40 -11.01 -5.45
CA THR A 158 -19.14 -12.35 -5.99
C THR A 158 -19.53 -12.45 -7.45
N VAL A 159 -18.98 -13.46 -8.13
CA VAL A 159 -19.32 -13.75 -9.53
C VAL A 159 -20.80 -14.11 -9.66
N GLU A 160 -21.33 -14.86 -8.69
CA GLU A 160 -22.73 -15.25 -8.59
C GLU A 160 -23.64 -14.03 -8.44
N THR A 161 -23.35 -13.13 -7.49
CA THR A 161 -24.11 -11.87 -7.32
C THR A 161 -24.06 -11.00 -8.57
N LEU A 162 -22.91 -10.94 -9.25
CA LEU A 162 -22.80 -10.17 -10.49
C LEU A 162 -23.63 -10.77 -11.63
N HIS A 163 -23.66 -12.10 -11.74
CA HIS A 163 -24.47 -12.80 -12.74
C HIS A 163 -25.98 -12.61 -12.52
N ASP A 164 -26.44 -12.58 -11.28
CA ASP A 164 -27.85 -12.37 -10.95
C ASP A 164 -28.36 -10.95 -11.30
N LEU A 165 -27.45 -10.01 -11.60
CA LEU A 165 -27.76 -8.63 -11.99
C LEU A 165 -27.83 -8.39 -13.51
N THR A 166 -27.44 -9.37 -14.34
CA THR A 166 -27.33 -9.26 -15.81
C THR A 166 -28.30 -10.16 -16.54
#